data_AF-A0A2V9IW61-F1
#
_entry.id   AF-A0A2V9IW61-F1
#
_cell.length_a   1.000
_cell.length_b   1.000
_cell.length_c   1.000
_cell.angle_alpha   90.00
_cell.angle_beta   90.00
_cell.angle_gamma   90.00
#
_symmetry.space_group_name_H-M   'P 1'
#
loop_
_entity.id
_entity.type
_entity.pdbx_description
1 polymer ?
#
loop_
_entity_poly.entity_id
_entity_poly.type
_entity_poly.pdbx_seq_one_letter_code
_entity_poly.pdbx_strand_id
1 'polypeptide(L)'
;MSVSPQDGKKHPSVIWLFGGFSNSIGETAWEQGPPENDQSAGAFREAGIIMMYPSLRGGNKNPGFIEGFYGEVDDVLGASEYLAKLDYVDPKRIYLGGHSTGGTLALLVAESTDRFRAVFAFGPVEDASSYGSKYLPFDNSNGKEVDLRAPIK
;
A
#
# COMPACT_ATOMS: atom_id res chain seq x y z
N MET A 1 -2.17 9.95 8.31
CA MET A 1 -2.82 8.87 9.08
C MET A 1 -3.95 9.47 9.90
N SER A 2 -5.04 8.74 10.15
CA SER A 2 -6.09 9.14 11.08
C SER A 2 -5.54 9.36 12.49
N VAL A 3 -6.14 10.29 13.25
CA VAL A 3 -5.82 10.51 14.67
C VAL A 3 -6.63 9.56 15.56
N SER A 4 -6.23 9.38 16.81
CA SER A 4 -6.99 8.61 17.80
C SER A 4 -8.42 9.16 17.94
N PRO A 5 -9.47 8.31 17.89
CA PRO A 5 -10.83 8.71 18.20
C PRO A 5 -11.08 9.11 19.66
N GLN A 6 -10.12 8.87 20.57
CA GLN A 6 -10.20 9.19 22.00
C GLN A 6 -11.41 8.58 22.73
N ASP A 7 -11.94 7.46 22.24
CA ASP A 7 -13.10 6.76 22.81
C ASP A 7 -12.73 5.57 23.71
N GLY A 8 -11.43 5.37 23.96
CA GLY A 8 -10.89 4.27 24.76
C GLY A 8 -11.01 2.88 24.12
N LYS A 9 -11.35 2.80 22.83
CA LYS A 9 -11.52 1.54 22.10
C LYS A 9 -10.42 1.32 21.07
N LYS A 10 -10.24 0.06 20.70
CA LYS A 10 -9.39 -0.36 19.58
C LYS A 10 -10.21 -0.52 18.31
N HIS A 11 -9.73 0.07 17.22
CA HIS A 11 -10.45 0.19 15.95
C HIS A 11 -9.78 -0.61 14.84
N PRO A 12 -10.54 -1.05 13.81
CA PRO A 12 -9.94 -1.62 12.61
C PRO A 12 -9.18 -0.53 11.85
N SER A 13 -8.13 -0.92 11.13
CA SER A 13 -7.33 0.00 10.32
C SER A 13 -7.04 -0.53 8.93
N VAL A 14 -6.90 0.37 7.98
CA VAL A 14 -6.51 0.07 6.59
C VAL A 14 -5.24 0.85 6.27
N ILE A 15 -4.22 0.15 5.79
CA ILE A 15 -3.13 0.75 5.02
C ILE A 15 -3.58 0.82 3.57
N TRP A 16 -3.60 2.02 2.99
CA TRP A 16 -3.98 2.23 1.60
C TRP A 16 -2.81 2.71 0.75
N LEU A 17 -2.52 1.98 -0.33
CA LEU A 17 -1.43 2.23 -1.26
C LEU A 17 -1.97 2.84 -2.56
N PHE A 18 -1.47 4.04 -2.90
CA PHE A 18 -1.89 4.73 -4.12
C PHE A 18 -1.23 4.18 -5.38
N GLY A 19 -1.88 4.43 -6.51
CA GLY A 19 -1.32 4.21 -7.83
C GLY A 19 -0.22 5.21 -8.19
N GLY A 20 0.59 4.86 -9.19
CA GLY A 20 1.76 5.61 -9.62
C GLY A 20 3.08 5.03 -9.11
N PHE A 21 4.19 5.63 -9.56
CA PHE A 21 5.56 5.15 -9.29
C PHE A 21 6.36 6.13 -8.43
N SER A 22 5.70 7.06 -7.75
CA SER A 22 6.38 8.13 -6.98
C SER A 22 6.71 7.74 -5.54
N ASN A 23 6.17 6.61 -5.04
CA ASN A 23 6.26 6.19 -3.64
C ASN A 23 5.77 7.25 -2.63
N SER A 24 5.01 8.23 -3.13
CA SER A 24 4.71 9.49 -2.45
C SER A 24 3.23 9.56 -2.08
N ILE A 25 2.91 10.31 -1.02
CA ILE A 25 1.52 10.60 -0.65
C ILE A 25 1.09 11.82 -1.46
N GLY A 26 0.13 11.62 -2.37
CA GLY A 26 -0.46 12.68 -3.18
C GLY A 26 -1.80 13.19 -2.63
N GLU A 27 -2.34 14.21 -3.29
CA GLU A 27 -3.64 14.82 -2.96
C GLU A 27 -4.81 13.84 -3.11
N THR A 28 -4.66 12.80 -3.94
CA THR A 28 -5.62 11.72 -4.16
C THR A 28 -6.15 11.10 -2.88
N ALA A 29 -5.38 11.13 -1.79
CA ALA A 29 -5.86 10.67 -0.49
C ALA A 29 -7.14 11.39 -0.07
N TRP A 30 -7.22 12.71 -0.29
CA TRP A 30 -8.27 13.60 0.23
C TRP A 30 -9.24 14.09 -0.83
N GLU A 31 -8.99 13.80 -2.11
CA GLU A 31 -9.89 14.12 -3.21
C GLU A 31 -11.00 13.08 -3.32
N GLN A 32 -12.22 13.52 -3.64
CA GLN A 32 -13.30 12.62 -4.03
C GLN A 32 -13.24 12.42 -5.54
N GLY A 33 -12.96 11.19 -5.96
CA GLY A 33 -13.09 10.77 -7.36
C GLY A 33 -14.54 10.48 -7.72
N PRO A 34 -14.86 10.33 -9.01
CA PRO A 34 -16.17 9.86 -9.43
C PRO A 34 -16.39 8.40 -8.96
N PRO A 35 -17.63 7.94 -8.69
CA PRO A 35 -17.90 6.61 -8.15
C PRO A 35 -17.27 5.45 -8.94
N GLU A 36 -17.13 5.60 -10.26
CA GLU A 36 -16.54 4.62 -11.16
C GLU A 36 -15.00 4.54 -11.11
N ASN A 37 -14.32 5.52 -10.49
CA ASN A 37 -12.86 5.60 -10.47
C ASN A 37 -12.33 6.37 -9.25
N ASP A 38 -12.98 6.23 -8.09
CA ASP A 38 -12.44 6.78 -6.85
C ASP A 38 -11.27 5.90 -6.36
N GLN A 39 -10.07 6.47 -6.40
CA GLN A 39 -8.82 5.80 -6.05
C GLN A 39 -8.37 6.10 -4.60
N SER A 40 -9.11 6.94 -3.88
CA SER A 40 -8.76 7.44 -2.56
C SER A 40 -9.00 6.42 -1.45
N ALA A 41 -9.93 5.48 -1.68
CA ALA A 41 -10.60 4.68 -0.65
C ALA A 41 -11.23 5.54 0.47
N GLY A 42 -11.67 6.75 0.13
CA GLY A 42 -12.26 7.73 1.04
C GLY A 42 -13.46 7.19 1.81
N ALA A 43 -14.23 6.27 1.21
CA ALA A 43 -15.37 5.61 1.86
C ALA A 43 -15.00 4.93 3.20
N PHE A 44 -13.81 4.34 3.33
CA PHE A 44 -13.38 3.74 4.61
C PHE A 44 -13.13 4.80 5.68
N ARG A 45 -12.48 5.91 5.30
CA ARG A 45 -12.24 7.06 6.19
C ARG A 45 -13.57 7.66 6.65
N GLU A 46 -14.50 7.87 5.73
CA GLU A 46 -15.83 8.43 6.00
C GLU A 46 -16.66 7.52 6.91
N ALA A 47 -16.48 6.21 6.81
CA ALA A 47 -17.06 5.22 7.72
C ALA A 47 -16.37 5.14 9.10
N GLY A 48 -15.35 5.95 9.36
CA GLY A 48 -14.64 6.01 10.64
C GLY A 48 -13.55 4.94 10.82
N ILE A 49 -13.12 4.27 9.76
CA ILE A 49 -12.00 3.33 9.82
C ILE A 49 -10.68 4.11 9.93
N ILE A 50 -9.75 3.61 10.74
CA ILE A 50 -8.42 4.21 10.87
C ILE A 50 -7.65 4.01 9.56
N MET A 51 -7.25 5.10 8.91
CA MET A 51 -6.52 5.03 7.65
C MET A 51 -5.05 5.40 7.83
N MET A 52 -4.16 4.64 7.21
CA MET A 52 -2.76 4.99 7.01
C MET A 52 -2.44 5.04 5.53
N TYR A 53 -1.75 6.11 5.13
CA TYR A 53 -1.22 6.27 3.78
C TYR A 53 0.29 6.46 3.94
N PRO A 54 1.08 5.39 3.82
CA PRO A 54 2.53 5.50 3.96
C PRO A 54 3.12 6.15 2.71
N SER A 55 4.14 6.99 2.88
CA SER A 55 5.14 7.18 1.83
C SER A 55 6.21 6.12 1.99
N LEU A 56 6.77 5.67 0.88
CA LEU A 56 7.74 4.57 0.83
C LEU A 56 9.15 5.14 0.53
N ARG A 57 10.17 4.29 0.51
CA ARG A 57 11.55 4.68 0.16
C ARG A 57 11.61 5.47 -1.15
N GLY A 58 12.43 6.52 -1.18
CA GLY A 58 12.56 7.40 -2.33
C GLY A 58 11.35 8.32 -2.64
N GLY A 59 10.21 8.16 -1.93
CA GLY A 59 9.04 9.05 -2.05
C GLY A 59 8.90 10.01 -0.87
N ASN A 60 8.21 11.15 -1.05
CA ASN A 60 8.05 12.21 -0.03
C ASN A 60 9.34 12.59 0.74
N LYS A 61 10.51 12.58 0.09
CA LYS A 61 11.83 12.84 0.69
C LYS A 61 12.29 11.78 1.70
N ASN A 62 11.64 10.62 1.76
CA ASN A 62 12.16 9.47 2.50
C ASN A 62 13.54 9.08 1.93
N PRO A 63 14.48 8.63 2.79
CA PRO A 63 15.77 8.13 2.33
C PRO A 63 15.61 6.90 1.42
N GLY A 64 16.71 6.52 0.77
CA GLY A 64 16.73 5.42 -0.20
C GLY A 64 16.30 5.84 -1.59
N PHE A 65 15.98 4.85 -2.43
CA PHE A 65 15.53 5.05 -3.80
C PHE A 65 14.39 4.07 -4.11
N ILE A 66 13.63 4.38 -5.15
CA ILE A 66 12.51 3.55 -5.61
C ILE A 66 13.08 2.29 -6.24
N GLU A 67 12.73 1.12 -5.70
CA GLU A 67 13.21 -0.20 -6.15
C GLU A 67 12.22 -0.90 -7.07
N GLY A 68 11.00 -0.37 -7.12
CA GLY A 68 9.92 -0.85 -7.98
C GLY A 68 9.42 -2.21 -7.51
N PHE A 69 8.70 -2.23 -6.40
CA PHE A 69 8.00 -3.41 -5.85
C PHE A 69 8.90 -4.45 -5.16
N TYR A 70 10.06 -4.03 -4.63
CA TYR A 70 10.94 -4.93 -3.89
C TYR A 70 11.06 -4.48 -2.44
N GLY A 71 11.99 -3.57 -2.14
CA GLY A 71 12.11 -2.99 -0.81
C GLY A 71 10.85 -2.26 -0.31
N GLU A 72 10.00 -1.77 -1.21
CA GLU A 72 8.71 -1.19 -0.83
C GLU A 72 7.81 -2.16 -0.04
N VAL A 73 7.99 -3.47 -0.19
CA VAL A 73 7.30 -4.49 0.61
C VAL A 73 7.65 -4.32 2.09
N ASP A 74 8.93 -4.18 2.41
CA ASP A 74 9.40 -3.98 3.78
C ASP A 74 8.89 -2.68 4.39
N ASP A 75 8.77 -1.62 3.57
CA ASP A 75 8.25 -0.33 4.03
C ASP A 75 6.77 -0.46 4.46
N VAL A 76 5.97 -1.24 3.72
CA VAL A 76 4.57 -1.52 4.07
C VAL A 76 4.46 -2.42 5.30
N LEU A 77 5.35 -3.40 5.45
CA LEU A 77 5.42 -4.22 6.67
C LEU A 77 5.76 -3.37 7.89
N GLY A 78 6.72 -2.45 7.77
CA GLY A 78 7.07 -1.49 8.81
C GLY A 78 5.91 -0.55 9.17
N ALA A 79 5.14 -0.11 8.18
CA ALA A 79 3.90 0.66 8.40
C ALA A 79 2.87 -0.13 9.21
N SER A 80 2.69 -1.42 8.90
CA SER A 80 1.79 -2.32 9.65
C SER A 80 2.24 -2.52 11.09
N GLU A 81 3.54 -2.73 11.31
CA GLU A 81 4.11 -2.84 12.66
C GLU A 81 3.94 -1.57 13.49
N TYR A 82 4.07 -0.40 12.86
CA TYR A 82 3.82 0.87 13.52
C TYR A 82 2.34 0.98 13.93
N LEU A 83 1.40 0.68 13.03
CA LEU A 83 -0.04 0.69 13.34
C LEU A 83 -0.39 -0.24 14.50
N ALA A 84 0.16 -1.46 14.52
CA ALA A 84 -0.11 -2.45 15.55
C ALA A 84 0.28 -2.00 16.98
N LYS A 85 1.19 -1.01 17.10
CA LYS A 85 1.67 -0.47 18.38
C LYS A 85 0.79 0.67 18.92
N LEU A 86 -0.11 1.22 18.11
CA LEU A 86 -1.01 2.29 18.53
C LEU A 86 -2.08 1.75 19.47
N ASP A 87 -2.31 2.43 20.59
CA ASP A 87 -3.26 2.01 21.63
C ASP A 87 -4.71 2.00 21.17
N TYR A 88 -5.06 2.81 20.16
CA TYR A 88 -6.38 2.88 19.53
C TYR A 88 -6.54 1.98 18.28
N VAL A 89 -5.53 1.19 17.91
CA VAL A 89 -5.61 0.23 16.80
C VAL A 89 -5.75 -1.18 17.32
N ASP A 90 -6.64 -1.97 16.71
CA ASP A 90 -6.73 -3.40 16.96
C ASP A 90 -5.73 -4.14 16.06
N PRO A 91 -4.65 -4.73 16.61
CA PRO A 91 -3.63 -5.40 15.82
C PRO A 91 -4.16 -6.65 15.09
N LYS A 92 -5.34 -7.18 15.46
CA LYS A 92 -5.99 -8.31 14.78
C LYS A 92 -6.93 -7.88 13.65
N ARG A 93 -7.07 -6.57 13.41
CA ARG A 93 -7.94 -5.98 12.38
C ARG A 93 -7.20 -4.90 11.59
N ILE A 94 -5.98 -5.23 11.19
CA ILE A 94 -5.20 -4.45 10.21
C ILE A 94 -5.45 -5.05 8.83
N TYR A 95 -5.83 -4.20 7.89
CA TYR A 95 -6.12 -4.54 6.51
C TYR A 95 -5.15 -3.80 5.59
N LEU A 96 -4.90 -4.37 4.42
CA LEU A 96 -4.11 -3.73 3.37
C LEU A 96 -4.98 -3.53 2.13
N GLY A 97 -4.79 -2.43 1.44
CA GLY A 97 -5.39 -2.27 0.12
C GLY A 97 -4.63 -1.30 -0.75
N GLY A 98 -4.95 -1.30 -2.04
CA GLY A 98 -4.38 -0.35 -2.96
C GLY A 98 -5.00 -0.37 -4.34
N HIS A 99 -4.71 0.69 -5.09
CA HIS A 99 -5.18 0.88 -6.46
C HIS A 99 -4.01 0.89 -7.45
N SER A 100 -4.19 0.31 -8.64
CA SER A 100 -3.21 0.24 -9.73
C SER A 100 -1.87 -0.35 -9.23
N THR A 101 -0.76 0.36 -9.40
CA THR A 101 0.56 -0.06 -8.85
C THR A 101 0.51 -0.31 -7.35
N GLY A 102 -0.25 0.48 -6.57
CA GLY A 102 -0.48 0.22 -5.16
C GLY A 102 -1.24 -1.08 -4.90
N GLY A 103 -2.14 -1.47 -5.80
CA GLY A 103 -2.81 -2.77 -5.77
C GLY A 103 -1.85 -3.93 -6.02
N THR A 104 -0.94 -3.77 -6.99
CA THR A 104 0.12 -4.75 -7.27
C THR A 104 1.07 -4.91 -6.07
N LEU A 105 1.49 -3.80 -5.45
CA LEU A 105 2.30 -3.83 -4.24
C LEU A 105 1.54 -4.49 -3.07
N ALA A 106 0.23 -4.24 -2.94
CA ALA A 106 -0.58 -4.87 -1.90
C ALA A 106 -0.58 -6.40 -2.02
N LEU A 107 -0.66 -6.94 -3.25
CA LEU A 107 -0.57 -8.38 -3.47
C LEU A 107 0.81 -8.94 -3.12
N LEU A 108 1.90 -8.25 -3.51
CA LEU A 108 3.27 -8.68 -3.17
C LEU A 108 3.51 -8.71 -1.66
N VAL A 109 3.00 -7.70 -0.95
CA VAL A 109 3.07 -7.69 0.51
C VAL A 109 2.29 -8.86 1.09
N ALA A 110 1.11 -9.17 0.54
CA ALA A 110 0.28 -10.29 1.00
C ALA A 110 1.00 -11.65 0.87
N GLU A 111 1.76 -11.85 -0.22
CA GLU A 111 2.56 -13.06 -0.40
C GLU A 111 3.72 -13.19 0.60
N SER A 112 4.22 -12.06 1.11
CA SER A 112 5.34 -12.03 2.06
C SER A 112 4.93 -12.27 3.52
N THR A 113 3.63 -12.18 3.86
CA THR A 113 3.20 -12.22 5.26
C THR A 113 1.73 -12.61 5.47
N ASP A 114 1.41 -13.18 6.63
CA ASP A 114 0.05 -13.49 7.11
C ASP A 114 -0.52 -12.43 8.07
N ARG A 115 0.18 -11.30 8.25
CA ARG A 115 -0.18 -10.26 9.24
C ARG A 115 -1.48 -9.53 8.96
N PHE A 116 -1.91 -9.45 7.70
CA PHE A 116 -3.10 -8.69 7.31
C PHE A 116 -4.35 -9.56 7.38
N ARG A 117 -5.41 -9.04 7.99
CA ARG A 117 -6.68 -9.77 8.11
C ARG A 117 -7.38 -10.01 6.76
N ALA A 118 -7.24 -9.05 5.85
CA ALA A 118 -7.61 -9.20 4.44
C ALA A 118 -6.87 -8.15 3.60
N VAL A 119 -6.80 -8.41 2.29
CA VAL A 119 -6.15 -7.54 1.30
C VAL A 119 -7.14 -7.18 0.19
N PHE A 120 -7.21 -5.91 -0.19
CA PHE A 120 -8.07 -5.39 -1.26
C PHE A 120 -7.23 -4.79 -2.38
N ALA A 121 -7.12 -5.47 -3.53
CA ALA A 121 -6.35 -4.98 -4.68
C ALA A 121 -7.29 -4.56 -5.82
N PHE A 122 -7.24 -3.29 -6.21
CA PHE A 122 -8.05 -2.72 -7.28
C PHE A 122 -7.20 -2.39 -8.50
N GLY A 123 -7.48 -3.01 -9.64
CA GLY A 123 -6.69 -2.86 -10.88
C GLY A 123 -5.20 -3.23 -10.75
N PRO A 124 -4.80 -4.29 -10.01
CA PRO A 124 -3.41 -4.73 -9.97
C PRO A 124 -3.01 -5.35 -11.31
N VAL A 125 -1.70 -5.57 -11.48
CA VAL A 125 -1.16 -6.52 -12.46
C VAL A 125 -0.54 -7.70 -11.73
N GLU A 126 -0.56 -8.88 -12.36
CA GLU A 126 0.04 -10.11 -11.84
C GLU A 126 1.57 -10.15 -12.00
N ASP A 127 2.12 -9.31 -12.87
CA ASP A 127 3.55 -9.16 -13.11
C ASP A 127 3.89 -7.67 -13.28
N ALA A 128 4.75 -7.15 -12.40
CA ALA A 128 5.21 -5.76 -12.44
C ALA A 128 5.86 -5.39 -13.79
N SER A 129 6.46 -6.34 -14.51
CA SER A 129 7.05 -6.13 -15.83
C SER A 129 6.03 -5.61 -16.86
N SER A 130 4.75 -5.89 -16.65
CA SER A 130 3.62 -5.45 -17.49
C SER A 130 3.44 -3.92 -17.51
N TYR A 131 3.99 -3.19 -16.53
CA TYR A 131 3.99 -1.73 -16.56
C TYR A 131 4.93 -1.17 -17.64
N GLY A 132 5.89 -1.96 -18.12
CA GLY A 132 6.85 -1.56 -19.15
C GLY A 132 8.12 -0.92 -18.57
N SER A 133 9.26 -1.24 -19.20
CA SER A 133 10.60 -0.90 -18.70
C SER A 133 10.84 0.59 -18.44
N LYS A 134 10.16 1.49 -19.17
CA LYS A 134 10.29 2.94 -18.95
C LYS A 134 9.84 3.43 -17.57
N TYR A 135 9.04 2.65 -16.85
CA TYR A 135 8.52 3.01 -15.53
C TYR A 135 9.16 2.22 -14.39
N LEU A 136 10.01 1.24 -14.70
CA LEU A 136 10.58 0.31 -13.72
C LEU A 136 12.08 0.60 -13.54
N PRO A 137 12.57 0.71 -12.29
CA PRO A 137 13.97 1.02 -12.01
C PRO A 137 14.88 -0.22 -12.05
N PHE A 138 14.43 -1.32 -12.66
CA PHE A 138 15.16 -2.60 -12.71
C PHE A 138 15.18 -3.19 -14.13
N ASP A 139 16.09 -4.15 -14.35
CA ASP A 139 16.21 -4.86 -15.62
C ASP A 139 15.09 -5.91 -15.77
N ASN A 140 14.06 -5.60 -16.56
CA ASN A 140 12.94 -6.50 -16.80
C ASN A 140 13.26 -7.66 -17.76
N SER A 141 14.47 -7.72 -18.32
CA SER A 141 14.97 -8.90 -19.05
C SER A 141 15.60 -9.93 -18.11
N ASN A 142 15.93 -9.54 -16.88
CA ASN A 142 16.43 -10.43 -15.85
C ASN A 142 15.25 -11.13 -15.15
N GLY A 143 15.05 -12.41 -15.46
CA GLY A 143 13.98 -13.21 -14.86
C GLY A 143 13.97 -13.18 -13.34
N LYS A 144 15.14 -13.14 -12.67
CA LYS A 144 15.17 -13.08 -11.20
C LYS A 144 14.60 -11.76 -10.65
N GLU A 145 14.84 -10.64 -11.31
CA GLU A 145 14.28 -9.34 -10.90
C GLU A 145 12.76 -9.33 -11.05
N VAL A 146 12.25 -9.92 -12.13
CA VAL A 146 10.81 -10.06 -12.40
C VAL A 146 10.16 -10.97 -11.36
N ASP A 147 10.77 -12.11 -11.07
CA ASP A 147 10.22 -13.12 -10.16
C ASP A 147 10.06 -12.60 -8.74
N LEU A 148 11.00 -11.78 -8.27
CA LEU A 148 10.92 -11.15 -6.95
C LEU A 148 9.84 -10.05 -6.86
N ARG A 149 9.25 -9.65 -7.99
CA ARG A 149 8.28 -8.56 -8.13
C ARG A 149 6.96 -9.02 -8.77
N ALA A 150 6.73 -10.32 -8.80
CA ALA A 150 5.50 -10.94 -9.29
C ALA A 150 4.71 -11.52 -8.11
N PRO A 151 3.49 -11.01 -7.80
CA PRO A 151 2.67 -11.55 -6.72
C PRO A 151 2.15 -12.96 -6.97
N ILE A 152 2.19 -13.49 -8.20
CA ILE A 152 1.73 -14.85 -8.49
C ILE A 152 2.75 -15.51 -9.42
N LYS A 153 3.23 -16.69 -9.01
CA LYS A 153 3.94 -17.65 -9.86
C LYS A 153 3.57 -19.09 -9.51
#